data_AF-U6RIZ5-F1
#
_entry.id   AF-U6RIZ5-F1
#
_cell.length_a   1.000
_cell.length_b   1.000
_cell.length_c   1.000
_cell.angle_alpha   90.00
_cell.angle_beta   90.00
_cell.angle_gamma   90.00
#
_symmetry.space_group_name_H-M   'P 1'
#
loop_
_entity.id
_entity.type
_entity.pdbx_description
1 polymer ?
#
loop_
_entity_poly.entity_id
_entity_poly.type
_entity_poly.pdbx_seq_one_letter_code
_entity_poly.pdbx_strand_id
1 'polypeptide(L)'
;MNQDKYVFAQLVEFLNNDKFRRLVDKYDGNRYVKHFTCWSQLLAMMFGQLSNRESLRDLIVALEAHQGKRYHLGLGREPIAKTTLASANQNRDYRIFEDFAFYMMKEACEKRSTHILDIPGRKYAFDSTTIPLCLATFPWAKFRKKKGGVKAHVLYDIEAQLPAFYTVTTASRHDSTEMSAINYEPNAYYIFDRAYDSFKELYRIHLTGSFFVVRAKSNLKCKFCKWKRRMPKNILSDAEVKLIGYTSEKKYPESFRVIRFYDEEDDREFTFLTNAKHISALDVANLYKKRWFVELFFKWLKQHLKIKRFWGTTENAVRIQISVAIITYCLVAIVQYDMQLNRSTYEVLQILSISLTDKTPLQELFNKTNFNDVKEQFNPLIPGLFD
;
A
#
# COMPACT_ATOMS: atom_id res chain seq x y z
N MET A 1 -14.69 28.57 -10.47
CA MET A 1 -16.07 28.02 -10.49
C MET A 1 -16.12 26.91 -11.55
N ASN A 2 -16.11 25.64 -11.14
CA ASN A 2 -15.96 24.46 -12.00
C ASN A 2 -17.30 23.97 -12.63
N GLN A 3 -18.24 24.88 -12.92
CA GLN A 3 -19.65 24.55 -13.19
C GLN A 3 -19.92 23.65 -14.41
N ASP A 4 -18.92 23.39 -15.26
CA ASP A 4 -19.05 22.53 -16.45
C ASP A 4 -18.11 21.32 -16.51
N LYS A 5 -17.24 21.13 -15.52
CA LYS A 5 -16.27 20.03 -15.53
C LYS A 5 -16.86 18.76 -14.93
N TYR A 6 -16.67 17.64 -15.61
CA TYR A 6 -17.03 16.33 -15.07
C TYR A 6 -16.26 16.04 -13.78
N VAL A 7 -16.87 15.33 -12.84
CA VAL A 7 -16.26 14.92 -11.56
C VAL A 7 -14.89 14.27 -11.80
N PHE A 8 -14.78 13.36 -12.77
CA PHE A 8 -13.48 12.76 -13.10
C PHE A 8 -12.45 13.78 -13.56
N ALA A 9 -12.83 14.78 -14.36
CA ALA A 9 -11.91 15.84 -14.80
C ALA A 9 -11.48 16.72 -13.62
N GLN A 10 -12.38 17.01 -12.67
CA GLN A 10 -12.06 17.70 -11.43
C GLN A 10 -11.07 16.90 -10.57
N LEU A 11 -11.21 15.57 -10.50
CA LEU A 11 -10.24 14.70 -9.80
C LEU A 11 -8.85 14.76 -10.46
N VAL A 12 -8.80 14.78 -11.79
CA VAL A 12 -7.54 14.84 -12.54
C VAL A 12 -6.75 16.13 -12.25
N GLU A 13 -7.42 17.21 -11.83
CA GLU A 13 -6.74 18.47 -11.44
C GLU A 13 -5.86 18.32 -10.18
N PHE A 14 -6.12 17.32 -9.35
CA PHE A 14 -5.27 16.99 -8.20
C PHE A 14 -4.02 16.18 -8.60
N LEU A 15 -3.90 15.77 -9.86
CA LEU A 15 -2.70 15.11 -10.36
C LEU A 15 -1.71 16.11 -10.94
N ASN A 16 -0.43 15.97 -10.58
CA ASN A 16 0.64 16.79 -11.13
C ASN A 16 1.05 16.31 -12.54
N ASN A 17 0.39 16.86 -13.57
CA ASN A 17 0.64 16.52 -14.97
C ASN A 17 2.08 16.85 -15.41
N ASP A 18 2.66 17.96 -14.95
CA ASP A 18 4.03 18.34 -15.31
C ASP A 18 5.05 17.33 -14.77
N LYS A 19 4.84 16.85 -13.54
CA LYS A 19 5.66 15.78 -12.96
C LYS A 19 5.52 14.49 -13.74
N PHE A 20 4.30 14.10 -14.11
CA PHE A 20 4.07 12.91 -14.93
C PHE A 20 4.74 13.03 -16.30
N ARG A 21 4.62 14.18 -16.97
CA ARG A 21 5.25 14.44 -18.26
C ARG A 21 6.76 14.28 -18.21
N ARG A 22 7.42 14.81 -17.16
CA ARG A 22 8.88 14.61 -16.96
C ARG A 22 9.26 13.13 -16.82
N LEU A 23 8.41 12.31 -16.19
CA LEU A 23 8.63 10.87 -16.10
C LEU A 23 8.44 10.18 -17.45
N VAL A 24 7.43 10.58 -18.22
CA VAL A 24 7.23 10.08 -19.58
C VAL A 24 8.43 10.40 -20.47
N ASP A 25 8.96 11.61 -20.38
CA ASP A 25 10.14 12.04 -21.14
C ASP A 25 11.40 11.26 -20.72
N LYS A 26 11.59 11.02 -19.40
CA LYS A 26 12.70 10.22 -18.85
C LYS A 26 12.77 8.80 -19.42
N TYR A 27 11.62 8.17 -19.69
CA TYR A 27 11.53 6.79 -20.18
C TYR A 27 11.14 6.70 -21.66
N ASP A 28 11.10 7.82 -22.40
CA ASP A 28 10.67 7.86 -23.81
C ASP A 28 9.29 7.21 -24.04
N GLY A 29 8.37 7.36 -23.08
CA GLY A 29 7.12 6.58 -23.02
C GLY A 29 6.13 6.88 -24.15
N ASN A 30 6.26 8.06 -24.76
CA ASN A 30 5.43 8.50 -25.89
C ASN A 30 6.15 8.37 -27.24
N ARG A 31 7.27 7.66 -27.32
CA ARG A 31 7.97 7.43 -28.60
C ARG A 31 7.02 6.84 -29.64
N TYR A 32 6.96 7.46 -30.81
CA TYR A 32 6.08 7.08 -31.93
C TYR A 32 4.57 7.08 -31.63
N VAL A 33 4.13 7.67 -30.51
CA VAL A 33 2.72 7.76 -30.15
C VAL A 33 2.07 8.95 -30.84
N LYS A 34 1.00 8.70 -31.60
CA LYS A 34 0.25 9.75 -32.32
C LYS A 34 -0.89 10.36 -31.48
N HIS A 35 -1.74 9.52 -30.89
CA HIS A 35 -3.00 10.00 -30.28
C HIS A 35 -3.23 9.51 -28.84
N PHE A 36 -2.88 8.26 -28.53
CA PHE A 36 -3.13 7.67 -27.22
C PHE A 36 -1.91 7.80 -26.30
N THR A 37 -1.69 8.93 -25.65
CA THR A 37 -0.48 9.17 -24.81
C THR A 37 -0.41 8.32 -23.54
N CYS A 38 0.74 8.28 -22.86
CA CYS A 38 0.87 7.72 -21.51
C CYS A 38 -0.08 8.39 -20.51
N TRP A 39 -0.36 9.69 -20.65
CA TRP A 39 -1.33 10.39 -19.81
C TRP A 39 -2.74 9.87 -20.06
N SER A 40 -3.13 9.74 -21.33
CA SER A 40 -4.43 9.15 -21.70
C SER A 40 -4.57 7.71 -21.21
N GLN A 41 -3.48 6.94 -21.19
CA GLN A 41 -3.46 5.60 -20.60
C GLN A 41 -3.64 5.63 -19.08
N LEU A 42 -2.91 6.49 -18.36
CA LEU A 42 -3.09 6.66 -16.92
C LEU A 42 -4.55 6.95 -16.61
N LEU A 43 -5.13 7.96 -17.27
CA LEU A 43 -6.50 8.37 -17.05
C LEU A 43 -7.52 7.28 -17.41
N ALA A 44 -7.33 6.56 -18.51
CA ALA A 44 -8.23 5.46 -18.89
C ALA A 44 -8.19 4.33 -17.85
N MET A 45 -7.00 3.98 -17.37
CA MET A 45 -6.81 2.95 -16.35
C MET A 45 -7.40 3.41 -15.00
N MET A 46 -7.18 4.67 -14.60
CA MET A 46 -7.76 5.26 -13.38
C MET A 46 -9.28 5.31 -13.44
N PHE A 47 -9.86 5.71 -14.57
CA PHE A 47 -11.30 5.68 -14.79
C PHE A 47 -11.86 4.26 -14.60
N GLY A 48 -11.17 3.24 -15.13
CA GLY A 48 -11.52 1.84 -14.92
C GLY A 48 -11.43 1.38 -13.47
N GLN A 49 -10.44 1.88 -12.72
CA GLN A 49 -10.29 1.58 -11.29
C GLN A 49 -11.44 2.19 -10.50
N LEU A 50 -11.70 3.49 -10.68
CA LEU A 50 -12.74 4.24 -9.99
C LEU A 50 -14.15 3.74 -10.33
N SER A 51 -14.43 3.42 -11.60
CA SER A 51 -15.73 2.87 -12.02
C SER A 51 -15.85 1.35 -11.81
N ASN A 52 -14.88 0.72 -11.16
CA ASN A 52 -14.90 -0.69 -10.78
C ASN A 52 -15.09 -1.66 -11.97
N ARG A 53 -14.40 -1.43 -13.11
CA ARG A 53 -14.52 -2.26 -14.34
C ARG A 53 -13.80 -3.61 -14.25
N GLU A 54 -14.44 -4.69 -14.64
CA GLU A 54 -13.94 -6.05 -14.39
C GLU A 54 -12.93 -6.57 -15.40
N SER A 55 -12.95 -6.01 -16.62
CA SER A 55 -12.11 -6.47 -17.73
C SER A 55 -11.75 -5.32 -18.65
N LEU A 56 -10.72 -5.53 -19.48
CA LEU A 56 -10.36 -4.57 -20.52
C LEU A 56 -11.54 -4.30 -21.47
N ARG A 57 -12.33 -5.33 -21.80
CA ARG A 57 -13.50 -5.16 -22.69
C ARG A 57 -14.59 -4.31 -22.02
N ASP A 58 -14.89 -4.60 -20.76
CA ASP A 58 -15.87 -3.84 -19.97
C ASP A 58 -15.44 -2.36 -19.85
N LEU A 59 -14.15 -2.09 -19.61
CA LEU A 59 -13.61 -0.72 -19.63
C LEU A 59 -13.84 -0.01 -20.97
N ILE A 60 -13.53 -0.66 -22.09
CA ILE A 60 -13.73 -0.04 -23.42
C ILE A 60 -15.20 0.23 -23.68
N VAL A 61 -16.10 -0.71 -23.40
CA VAL A 61 -17.55 -0.52 -23.57
C VAL A 61 -18.06 0.65 -22.74
N ALA A 62 -17.61 0.79 -21.49
CA ALA A 62 -17.97 1.92 -20.63
C ALA A 62 -17.45 3.26 -21.19
N LEU A 63 -16.23 3.28 -21.72
CA LEU A 63 -15.64 4.48 -22.33
C LEU A 63 -16.33 4.86 -23.64
N GLU A 64 -16.73 3.88 -24.45
CA GLU A 64 -17.51 4.07 -25.69
C GLU A 64 -18.91 4.62 -25.41
N ALA A 65 -19.60 4.12 -24.38
CA ALA A 65 -20.89 4.66 -23.94
C ALA A 65 -20.81 6.14 -23.53
N HIS A 66 -19.62 6.60 -23.13
CA HIS A 66 -19.35 8.00 -22.77
C HIS A 66 -18.47 8.74 -23.79
N GLN A 67 -18.43 8.28 -25.05
CA GLN A 67 -17.60 8.88 -26.11
C GLN A 67 -17.80 10.39 -26.27
N GLY A 68 -19.03 10.88 -26.18
CA GLY A 68 -19.35 12.32 -26.29
C GLY A 68 -18.79 13.17 -25.15
N LYS A 69 -18.53 12.56 -23.98
CA LYS A 69 -17.97 13.23 -22.80
C LYS A 69 -16.44 13.17 -22.78
N ARG A 70 -15.84 12.35 -23.62
CA ARG A 70 -14.46 11.88 -23.47
C ARG A 70 -13.40 12.97 -23.49
N TYR A 71 -13.52 13.93 -24.42
CA TYR A 71 -12.59 15.04 -24.52
C TYR A 71 -12.56 15.84 -23.19
N HIS A 72 -13.73 16.08 -22.62
CA HIS A 72 -13.91 16.77 -21.34
C HIS A 72 -13.52 15.92 -20.13
N LEU A 73 -13.42 14.58 -20.27
CA LEU A 73 -12.84 13.69 -19.26
C LEU A 73 -11.29 13.67 -19.31
N GLY A 74 -10.66 14.38 -20.25
CA GLY A 74 -9.21 14.41 -20.40
C GLY A 74 -8.62 13.21 -21.15
N LEU A 75 -9.46 12.32 -21.69
CA LEU A 75 -9.06 11.08 -22.35
C LEU A 75 -8.72 11.24 -23.85
N GLY A 76 -8.64 12.47 -24.36
CA GLY A 76 -8.38 12.78 -25.76
C GLY A 76 -9.61 12.66 -26.68
N ARG A 77 -9.43 12.97 -27.97
CA ARG A 77 -10.51 13.06 -28.97
C ARG A 77 -10.84 11.74 -29.68
N GLU A 78 -9.85 10.87 -29.91
CA GLU A 78 -10.02 9.68 -30.76
C GLU A 78 -10.37 8.40 -29.98
N PRO A 79 -11.40 7.61 -30.35
CA PRO A 79 -11.79 6.33 -29.71
C PRO A 79 -10.63 5.45 -29.20
N ILE A 80 -10.70 4.94 -27.97
CA ILE A 80 -9.69 4.04 -27.42
C ILE A 80 -10.05 2.63 -27.90
N ALA A 81 -9.37 2.17 -28.95
CA ALA A 81 -9.51 0.77 -29.33
C ALA A 81 -8.93 -0.14 -28.23
N LYS A 82 -9.60 -1.28 -28.00
CA LYS A 82 -9.14 -2.30 -27.04
C LYS A 82 -7.71 -2.75 -27.32
N THR A 83 -7.36 -2.95 -28.58
CA THR A 83 -6.02 -3.37 -29.03
C THR A 83 -4.98 -2.31 -28.70
N THR A 84 -5.30 -1.03 -28.86
CA THR A 84 -4.41 0.10 -28.51
C THR A 84 -4.11 0.13 -27.02
N LEU A 85 -5.12 0.03 -26.15
CA LEU A 85 -4.91 0.01 -24.70
C LEU A 85 -4.18 -1.26 -24.24
N ALA A 86 -4.52 -2.43 -24.81
CA ALA A 86 -3.81 -3.68 -24.51
C ALA A 86 -2.31 -3.58 -24.88
N SER A 87 -2.01 -3.10 -26.10
CA SER A 87 -0.65 -2.93 -26.57
C SER A 87 0.13 -1.91 -25.73
N ALA A 88 -0.51 -0.80 -25.35
CA ALA A 88 0.09 0.19 -24.45
C ALA A 88 0.43 -0.42 -23.08
N ASN A 89 -0.47 -1.20 -22.48
CA ASN A 89 -0.22 -1.91 -21.22
C ASN A 89 0.88 -2.97 -21.35
N GLN A 90 1.06 -3.55 -22.53
CA GLN A 90 2.09 -4.56 -22.76
C GLN A 90 3.49 -3.95 -22.96
N ASN A 91 3.57 -2.84 -23.69
CA ASN A 91 4.84 -2.40 -24.28
C ASN A 91 5.43 -1.13 -23.64
N ARG A 92 4.62 -0.28 -22.98
CA ARG A 92 5.15 0.94 -22.36
C ARG A 92 5.82 0.64 -21.06
N ASP A 93 6.94 1.31 -20.80
CA ASP A 93 7.70 1.10 -19.58
C ASP A 93 6.84 1.35 -18.32
N TYR A 94 6.62 0.29 -17.53
CA TYR A 94 5.84 0.37 -16.31
C TYR A 94 6.43 1.36 -15.30
N ARG A 95 7.74 1.63 -15.36
CA ARG A 95 8.44 2.53 -14.43
C ARG A 95 7.95 3.97 -14.50
N ILE A 96 7.32 4.37 -15.62
CA ILE A 96 6.64 5.68 -15.73
C ILE A 96 5.53 5.78 -14.68
N PHE A 97 4.72 4.74 -14.57
CA PHE A 97 3.57 4.69 -13.66
C PHE A 97 4.01 4.39 -12.23
N GLU A 98 5.04 3.55 -12.05
CA GLU A 98 5.61 3.23 -10.74
C GLU A 98 6.30 4.46 -10.09
N ASP A 99 7.17 5.16 -10.84
CA ASP A 99 7.80 6.39 -10.34
C ASP A 99 6.76 7.47 -10.00
N PHE A 100 5.67 7.53 -10.77
CA PHE A 100 4.57 8.45 -10.46
C PHE A 100 3.76 8.01 -9.24
N ALA A 101 3.56 6.70 -9.05
CA ALA A 101 2.95 6.16 -7.84
C ALA A 101 3.78 6.54 -6.60
N PHE A 102 5.10 6.38 -6.64
CA PHE A 102 5.97 6.81 -5.53
C PHE A 102 5.88 8.31 -5.26
N TYR A 103 5.78 9.13 -6.31
CA TYR A 103 5.54 10.58 -6.15
C TYR A 103 4.21 10.85 -5.45
N MET A 104 3.12 10.23 -5.90
CA MET A 104 1.78 10.40 -5.31
C MET A 104 1.70 9.89 -3.87
N MET A 105 2.37 8.78 -3.56
CA MET A 105 2.48 8.24 -2.21
C MET A 105 3.18 9.22 -1.27
N LYS A 106 4.31 9.78 -1.70
CA LYS A 106 5.03 10.79 -0.93
C LYS A 106 4.17 12.03 -0.65
N GLU A 107 3.54 12.57 -1.70
CA GLU A 107 2.68 13.75 -1.58
C GLU A 107 1.50 13.48 -0.62
N ALA A 108 0.85 12.32 -0.74
CA ALA A 108 -0.26 11.94 0.11
C ALA A 108 0.15 11.73 1.58
N CYS A 109 1.31 11.08 1.84
CA CYS A 109 1.82 10.88 3.20
C CYS A 109 2.20 12.20 3.88
N GLU A 110 2.82 13.12 3.14
CA GLU A 110 3.20 14.45 3.67
C GLU A 110 1.96 15.27 4.06
N LYS A 111 0.87 15.19 3.27
CA LYS A 111 -0.39 15.86 3.58
C LYS A 111 -1.10 15.28 4.80
N ARG A 112 -1.19 13.94 4.90
CA ARG A 112 -2.02 13.27 5.92
C ARG A 112 -1.29 12.90 7.21
N SER A 113 -0.10 13.45 7.48
CA SER A 113 0.64 13.11 8.69
C SER A 113 -0.20 13.38 9.95
N THR A 114 -0.61 12.32 10.64
CA THR A 114 -1.36 12.38 11.91
C THR A 114 -0.54 11.80 13.05
N HIS A 115 -0.99 11.97 14.30
CA HIS A 115 -0.34 11.42 15.49
C HIS A 115 -1.23 10.36 16.13
N ILE A 116 -1.23 9.15 15.58
CA ILE A 116 -2.01 8.01 16.12
C ILE A 116 -1.34 7.44 17.37
N LEU A 117 -0.02 7.48 17.42
CA LEU A 117 0.78 6.97 18.53
C LEU A 117 1.66 8.09 19.09
N ASP A 118 1.63 8.27 20.41
CA ASP A 118 2.47 9.24 21.12
C ASP A 118 3.91 8.72 21.32
N ILE A 119 4.55 8.40 20.20
CA ILE A 119 5.94 7.95 20.13
C ILE A 119 6.61 8.81 19.06
N PRO A 120 7.76 9.47 19.29
CA PRO A 120 8.41 10.27 18.26
C PRO A 120 8.94 9.37 17.13
N GLY A 121 8.90 9.86 15.89
CA GLY A 121 9.38 9.13 14.70
C GLY A 121 8.27 8.49 13.87
N ARG A 122 8.57 8.10 12.63
CA ARG A 122 7.58 7.47 11.73
C ARG A 122 7.37 6.00 12.08
N LYS A 123 6.17 5.46 11.85
CA LYS A 123 5.84 4.06 12.14
C LYS A 123 5.35 3.38 10.88
N TYR A 124 6.10 2.38 10.46
CA TYR A 124 5.85 1.63 9.26
C TYR A 124 5.50 0.19 9.58
N ALA A 125 4.43 -0.32 9.00
CA ALA A 125 4.16 -1.74 8.92
C ALA A 125 4.60 -2.26 7.56
N PHE A 126 5.45 -3.28 7.53
CA PHE A 126 5.83 -3.94 6.27
C PHE A 126 5.20 -5.32 6.20
N ASP A 127 4.45 -5.55 5.13
CA ASP A 127 3.88 -6.85 4.87
C ASP A 127 3.67 -7.08 3.36
N SER A 128 3.29 -8.30 2.99
CA SER A 128 3.07 -8.69 1.62
C SER A 128 1.67 -9.25 1.42
N THR A 129 1.13 -9.05 0.23
CA THR A 129 -0.13 -9.66 -0.15
C THR A 129 0.02 -10.44 -1.44
N THR A 130 -0.43 -11.70 -1.42
CA THR A 130 -0.42 -12.55 -2.62
C THR A 130 -1.71 -12.36 -3.42
N ILE A 131 -1.55 -12.13 -4.72
CA ILE A 131 -2.61 -12.07 -5.71
C ILE A 131 -2.52 -13.36 -6.53
N PRO A 132 -3.47 -14.31 -6.37
CA PRO A 132 -3.42 -15.58 -7.10
C PRO A 132 -3.70 -15.36 -8.59
N LEU A 133 -2.94 -16.04 -9.43
CA LEU A 133 -3.07 -15.96 -10.89
C LEU A 133 -3.20 -17.35 -11.51
N CYS A 134 -3.89 -17.41 -12.65
CA CYS A 134 -3.91 -18.63 -13.47
C CYS A 134 -2.57 -18.77 -14.20
N LEU A 135 -1.82 -19.83 -13.94
CA LEU A 135 -0.49 -20.03 -14.55
C LEU A 135 -0.55 -20.14 -16.08
N ALA A 136 -1.63 -20.70 -16.64
CA ALA A 136 -1.82 -20.80 -18.09
C ALA A 136 -1.94 -19.41 -18.74
N THR A 137 -2.50 -18.43 -18.03
CA THR A 137 -2.66 -17.06 -18.51
C THR A 137 -1.46 -16.18 -18.18
N PHE A 138 -0.77 -16.46 -17.08
CA PHE A 138 0.38 -15.70 -16.57
C PHE A 138 1.60 -16.62 -16.39
N PRO A 139 2.23 -17.09 -17.49
CA PRO A 139 3.30 -18.08 -17.41
C PRO A 139 4.56 -17.57 -16.67
N TRP A 140 4.79 -16.26 -16.70
CA TRP A 140 5.90 -15.61 -16.00
C TRP A 140 5.75 -15.58 -14.48
N ALA A 141 4.53 -15.68 -13.95
CA ALA A 141 4.23 -15.56 -12.52
C ALA A 141 4.20 -16.92 -11.79
N LYS A 142 5.12 -17.83 -12.10
CA LYS A 142 5.11 -19.22 -11.57
C LYS A 142 5.31 -19.26 -10.05
N PHE A 143 4.34 -19.84 -9.34
CA PHE A 143 4.41 -20.07 -7.88
C PHE A 143 4.48 -21.55 -7.52
N ARG A 144 3.58 -22.37 -8.08
CA ARG A 144 3.54 -23.84 -7.92
C ARG A 144 3.22 -24.51 -9.26
N LYS A 145 3.19 -25.86 -9.32
CA LYS A 145 2.95 -26.64 -10.57
C LYS A 145 1.74 -26.16 -11.40
N LYS A 146 0.62 -25.77 -10.76
CA LYS A 146 -0.61 -25.29 -11.42
C LYS A 146 -1.07 -23.89 -11.00
N LYS A 147 -0.34 -23.22 -10.09
CA LYS A 147 -0.75 -21.92 -9.55
C LYS A 147 0.29 -20.87 -9.90
N GLY A 148 -0.16 -19.80 -10.54
CA GLY A 148 0.61 -18.57 -10.67
C GLY A 148 0.29 -17.65 -9.50
N GLY A 149 1.14 -16.66 -9.27
CA GLY A 149 0.87 -15.64 -8.26
C GLY A 149 1.91 -14.54 -8.29
N VAL A 150 1.45 -13.34 -7.96
CA VAL A 150 2.26 -12.16 -7.76
C VAL A 150 2.12 -11.73 -6.31
N LYS A 151 3.21 -11.28 -5.69
CA LYS A 151 3.22 -10.66 -4.38
C LYS A 151 3.45 -9.17 -4.54
N ALA A 152 2.63 -8.37 -3.88
CA ALA A 152 2.89 -6.96 -3.67
C ALA A 152 3.34 -6.81 -2.21
N HIS A 153 4.57 -6.36 -2.01
CA HIS A 153 5.14 -6.02 -0.71
C HIS A 153 4.95 -4.53 -0.50
N VAL A 154 4.41 -4.13 0.64
CA VAL A 154 4.07 -2.74 0.92
C VAL A 154 4.64 -2.36 2.27
N LEU A 155 5.38 -1.25 2.28
CA LEU A 155 5.69 -0.49 3.48
C LEU A 155 4.57 0.52 3.67
N TYR A 156 3.79 0.35 4.72
CA TYR A 156 2.62 1.15 5.03
C TYR A 156 2.92 2.10 6.17
N ASP A 157 2.72 3.40 5.95
CA ASP A 157 2.78 4.42 6.98
C ASP A 157 1.50 4.35 7.80
N ILE A 158 1.64 3.91 9.05
CA ILE A 158 0.51 3.70 9.97
C ILE A 158 -0.18 5.03 10.28
N GLU A 159 0.60 6.10 10.43
CA GLU A 159 0.10 7.41 10.84
C GLU A 159 -0.56 8.16 9.69
N ALA A 160 0.04 8.11 8.50
CA ALA A 160 -0.60 8.69 7.32
C ALA A 160 -1.74 7.80 6.77
N GLN A 161 -1.85 6.55 7.24
CA GLN A 161 -2.73 5.52 6.71
C GLN A 161 -2.58 5.32 5.20
N LEU A 162 -1.34 5.32 4.70
CA LEU A 162 -1.02 5.31 3.28
C LEU A 162 0.20 4.42 3.00
N PRO A 163 0.32 3.81 1.81
CA PRO A 163 1.55 3.15 1.41
C PRO A 163 2.66 4.19 1.25
N ALA A 164 3.83 3.93 1.83
CA ALA A 164 5.04 4.74 1.71
C ALA A 164 6.05 4.15 0.71
N PHE A 165 6.05 2.82 0.54
CA PHE A 165 6.82 2.12 -0.47
C PHE A 165 6.09 0.85 -0.90
N TYR A 166 6.32 0.39 -2.13
CA TYR A 166 5.89 -0.94 -2.57
C TYR A 166 6.87 -1.55 -3.57
N THR A 167 6.86 -2.87 -3.65
CA THR A 167 7.54 -3.61 -4.71
C THR A 167 6.70 -4.82 -5.11
N VAL A 168 6.84 -5.24 -6.37
CA VAL A 168 6.09 -6.36 -6.94
C VAL A 168 7.07 -7.46 -7.33
N THR A 169 6.81 -8.68 -6.82
CA THR A 169 7.61 -9.86 -7.13
C THR A 169 6.74 -11.04 -7.54
N THR A 170 7.34 -12.06 -8.12
CA THR A 170 6.68 -13.36 -8.24
C THR A 170 6.44 -13.97 -6.85
N ALA A 171 5.37 -14.73 -6.69
CA ALA A 171 5.00 -15.28 -5.39
C ALA A 171 5.96 -16.36 -4.84
N SER A 172 6.90 -16.84 -5.66
CA SER A 172 7.91 -17.82 -5.26
C SER A 172 9.01 -17.24 -4.37
N ARG A 173 9.20 -15.92 -4.37
CA ARG A 173 10.19 -15.26 -3.51
C ARG A 173 9.75 -15.28 -2.04
N HIS A 174 10.72 -15.44 -1.16
CA HIS A 174 10.52 -15.39 0.30
C HIS A 174 10.37 -13.93 0.74
N ASP A 175 9.45 -13.65 1.66
CA ASP A 175 9.12 -12.26 2.00
C ASP A 175 10.27 -11.53 2.71
N SER A 176 11.07 -12.27 3.49
CA SER A 176 12.24 -11.72 4.17
C SER A 176 13.36 -11.23 3.24
N THR A 177 13.39 -11.65 1.96
CA THR A 177 14.38 -11.13 1.00
C THR A 177 14.06 -9.70 0.58
N GLU A 178 12.78 -9.33 0.59
CA GLU A 178 12.32 -8.02 0.13
C GLU A 178 12.49 -6.92 1.19
N MET A 179 12.85 -7.29 2.43
CA MET A 179 13.33 -6.32 3.43
C MET A 179 14.51 -5.50 2.89
N SER A 180 15.37 -6.13 2.09
CA SER A 180 16.56 -5.48 1.52
C SER A 180 16.24 -4.34 0.54
N ALA A 181 15.04 -4.37 -0.07
CA ALA A 181 14.57 -3.34 -1.01
C ALA A 181 14.08 -2.07 -0.29
N ILE A 182 13.86 -2.13 1.02
CA ILE A 182 13.41 -0.98 1.81
C ILE A 182 14.57 -0.02 2.03
N ASN A 183 14.30 1.26 1.81
CA ASN A 183 15.18 2.35 2.24
C ASN A 183 14.80 2.74 3.67
N TYR A 184 15.62 2.36 4.64
CA TYR A 184 15.38 2.65 6.05
C TYR A 184 15.70 4.12 6.38
N GLU A 185 14.73 4.81 6.98
CA GLU A 185 14.84 6.19 7.44
C GLU A 185 15.28 6.20 8.91
N PRO A 186 16.20 7.11 9.32
CA PRO A 186 16.62 7.22 10.71
C PRO A 186 15.44 7.59 11.62
N ASN A 187 15.47 7.12 12.86
CA ASN A 187 14.43 7.41 13.86
C ASN A 187 13.00 6.96 13.44
N ALA A 188 12.88 5.93 12.61
CA ALA A 188 11.61 5.30 12.25
C ALA A 188 11.48 3.90 12.87
N TYR A 189 10.24 3.45 13.09
CA TYR A 189 9.90 2.13 13.61
C TYR A 189 9.38 1.26 12.48
N TYR A 190 9.99 0.09 12.29
CA TYR A 190 9.61 -0.89 11.28
C TYR A 190 9.02 -2.12 11.95
N ILE A 191 7.74 -2.36 11.71
CA ILE A 191 6.97 -3.44 12.31
C ILE A 191 6.80 -4.54 11.26
N PHE A 192 7.27 -5.75 11.60
CA PHE A 192 7.20 -6.90 10.71
C PHE A 192 6.55 -8.10 11.39
N ASP A 193 5.87 -8.94 10.61
CA ASP A 193 5.39 -10.24 11.09
C ASP A 193 6.55 -11.24 11.32
N ARG A 194 6.24 -12.36 11.97
CA ARG A 194 7.14 -13.47 12.30
C ARG A 194 7.90 -14.05 11.10
N ALA A 195 7.39 -13.90 9.88
CA ALA A 195 8.05 -14.39 8.67
C ALA A 195 9.32 -13.59 8.29
N TYR A 196 9.49 -12.38 8.83
CA TYR A 196 10.58 -11.45 8.51
C TYR A 196 11.74 -11.55 9.52
N ASP A 197 12.34 -12.73 9.67
CA ASP A 197 13.35 -13.04 10.69
C ASP A 197 14.81 -12.88 10.21
N SER A 198 15.07 -11.99 9.25
CA SER A 198 16.42 -11.76 8.75
C SER A 198 17.24 -10.89 9.71
N PHE A 199 18.01 -11.50 10.60
CA PHE A 199 18.90 -10.77 11.53
C PHE A 199 19.86 -9.80 10.85
N LYS A 200 20.31 -10.11 9.62
CA LYS A 200 21.15 -9.22 8.83
C LYS A 200 20.42 -7.91 8.50
N GLU A 201 19.16 -7.99 8.07
CA GLU A 201 18.36 -6.81 7.75
C GLU A 201 17.91 -6.08 9.03
N LEU A 202 17.60 -6.80 10.10
CA LEU A 202 17.35 -6.18 11.41
C LEU A 202 18.57 -5.39 11.92
N TYR A 203 19.78 -5.89 11.65
CA TYR A 203 21.00 -5.16 12.00
C TYR A 203 21.21 -3.94 11.10
N ARG A 204 20.83 -4.02 9.81
CA ARG A 204 20.83 -2.85 8.93
C ARG A 204 19.90 -1.73 9.45
N ILE A 205 18.71 -2.07 9.95
CA ILE A 205 17.79 -1.12 10.61
C ILE A 205 18.44 -0.50 11.85
N HIS A 206 19.14 -1.32 12.66
CA HIS A 206 19.88 -0.81 13.81
C HIS A 206 20.97 0.19 13.39
N LEU A 207 21.75 -0.14 12.36
CA LEU A 207 22.83 0.71 11.86
C LEU A 207 22.35 2.04 11.27
N THR A 208 21.12 2.12 10.76
CA THR A 208 20.53 3.39 10.27
C THR A 208 19.99 4.28 11.39
N GLY A 209 20.13 3.88 12.66
CA GLY A 209 19.54 4.61 13.79
C GLY A 209 18.02 4.49 13.85
N SER A 210 17.49 3.39 13.31
CA SER A 210 16.06 3.10 13.25
C SER A 210 15.73 1.92 14.17
N PHE A 211 14.44 1.69 14.38
CA PHE A 211 13.94 0.69 15.31
C PHE A 211 13.12 -0.38 14.58
N PHE A 212 13.15 -1.62 15.06
CA PHE A 212 12.28 -2.68 14.58
C PHE A 212 11.43 -3.27 15.70
N VAL A 213 10.27 -3.80 15.33
CA VAL A 213 9.45 -4.67 16.16
C VAL A 213 9.05 -5.88 15.34
N VAL A 214 9.50 -7.07 15.75
CA VAL A 214 9.23 -8.34 15.02
C VAL A 214 8.72 -9.39 15.98
N ARG A 215 7.74 -10.20 15.55
CA ARG A 215 7.30 -11.36 16.33
C ARG A 215 8.34 -12.49 16.27
N ALA A 216 8.74 -13.00 17.42
CA ALA A 216 9.74 -14.05 17.52
C ALA A 216 9.19 -15.41 17.01
N LYS A 217 10.09 -16.23 16.45
CA LYS A 217 9.84 -17.66 16.23
C LYS A 217 10.12 -18.45 17.51
N SER A 218 9.44 -19.57 17.69
CA SER A 218 9.56 -20.44 18.87
C SER A 218 10.96 -21.01 19.08
N ASN A 219 11.76 -21.12 18.03
CA ASN A 219 13.11 -21.68 18.06
C ASN A 219 14.23 -20.64 18.26
N LEU A 220 13.89 -19.41 18.68
CA LEU A 220 14.87 -18.35 18.92
C LEU A 220 15.84 -18.73 20.05
N LYS A 221 17.13 -18.82 19.73
CA LYS A 221 18.20 -19.09 20.70
C LYS A 221 18.91 -17.80 21.10
N CYS A 222 18.72 -17.36 22.33
CA CYS A 222 19.32 -16.15 22.87
C CYS A 222 19.81 -16.34 24.31
N LYS A 223 20.83 -15.56 24.69
CA LYS A 223 21.36 -15.47 26.05
C LYS A 223 20.76 -14.25 26.70
N PHE A 224 20.10 -14.45 27.82
CA PHE A 224 19.52 -13.36 28.60
C PHE A 224 20.63 -12.63 29.35
N CYS A 225 20.71 -11.32 29.15
CA CYS A 225 21.74 -10.45 29.73
C CYS A 225 21.19 -9.65 30.90
N LYS A 226 20.01 -9.04 30.76
CA LYS A 226 19.37 -8.24 31.81
C LYS A 226 17.86 -8.46 31.80
N TRP A 227 17.26 -8.45 32.98
CA TRP A 227 15.81 -8.55 33.16
C TRP A 227 15.28 -7.28 33.80
N LYS A 228 14.14 -6.79 33.34
CA LYS A 228 13.36 -5.84 34.15
C LYS A 228 12.67 -6.59 35.28
N ARG A 229 12.54 -5.94 36.44
CA ARG A 229 11.99 -6.58 37.66
C ARG A 229 10.48 -6.37 37.82
N ARG A 230 9.97 -5.19 37.42
CA ARG A 230 8.56 -4.83 37.54
C ARG A 230 7.97 -4.74 36.14
N MET A 231 6.91 -5.51 35.91
CA MET A 231 6.20 -5.52 34.64
C MET A 231 4.82 -4.88 34.81
N PRO A 232 4.37 -4.08 33.83
CA PRO A 232 2.98 -3.63 33.80
C PRO A 232 2.04 -4.80 33.51
N LYS A 233 0.73 -4.56 33.63
CA LYS A 233 -0.30 -5.54 33.27
C LYS A 233 -0.07 -6.07 31.84
N ASN A 234 -0.35 -7.35 31.61
CA ASN A 234 -0.23 -8.07 30.34
C ASN A 234 1.22 -8.27 29.83
N ILE A 235 2.24 -7.78 30.52
CA ILE A 235 3.65 -8.09 30.21
C ILE A 235 4.14 -9.21 31.13
N LEU A 236 4.42 -10.36 30.54
CA LEU A 236 4.95 -11.53 31.24
C LEU A 236 6.47 -11.43 31.43
N SER A 237 7.16 -10.80 30.48
CA SER A 237 8.62 -10.68 30.52
C SER A 237 9.13 -9.52 29.67
N ASP A 238 10.19 -8.86 30.10
CA ASP A 238 10.95 -7.86 29.35
C ASP A 238 12.42 -8.02 29.72
N ALA A 239 13.22 -8.49 28.76
CA ALA A 239 14.62 -8.79 28.96
C ALA A 239 15.48 -8.34 27.79
N GLU A 240 16.69 -7.88 28.10
CA GLU A 240 17.75 -7.64 27.12
C GLU A 240 18.51 -8.94 26.86
N VAL A 241 18.68 -9.31 25.59
CA VAL A 241 19.30 -10.56 25.16
C VAL A 241 20.34 -10.34 24.06
N LYS A 242 21.20 -11.33 23.87
CA LYS A 242 22.09 -11.47 22.69
C LYS A 242 21.90 -12.82 22.01
N LEU A 243 22.15 -12.90 20.72
CA LEU A 243 22.09 -14.17 19.98
C LEU A 243 23.28 -15.06 20.38
N ILE A 244 23.06 -16.37 20.50
CA ILE A 244 24.10 -17.34 20.88
C ILE A 244 24.71 -18.04 19.65
N GLY A 245 23.94 -18.19 18.58
CA GLY A 245 24.39 -18.93 17.40
C GLY A 245 25.50 -18.16 16.66
N TYR A 246 26.64 -18.81 16.40
CA TYR A 246 27.81 -18.21 15.75
C TYR A 246 27.48 -17.40 14.49
N THR A 247 26.63 -17.94 13.60
CA THR A 247 26.23 -17.27 12.37
C THR A 247 25.22 -16.14 12.60
N SER A 248 24.32 -16.30 13.57
CA SER A 248 23.28 -15.31 13.90
C SER A 248 23.87 -14.11 14.65
N GLU A 249 24.79 -14.35 15.58
CA GLU A 249 25.55 -13.32 16.30
C GLU A 249 26.40 -12.49 15.34
N LYS A 250 27.07 -13.11 14.36
CA LYS A 250 27.76 -12.35 13.31
C LYS A 250 26.83 -11.46 12.47
N LYS A 251 25.57 -11.87 12.29
CA LYS A 251 24.57 -11.10 11.51
C LYS A 251 23.97 -9.95 12.34
N TYR A 252 23.85 -10.13 13.64
CA TYR A 252 23.39 -9.12 14.59
C TYR A 252 24.19 -9.26 15.90
N PRO A 253 25.30 -8.52 16.04
CA PRO A 253 26.21 -8.65 17.19
C PRO A 253 25.74 -7.88 18.44
N GLU A 254 24.79 -6.96 18.26
CA GLU A 254 24.28 -6.10 19.33
C GLU A 254 23.26 -6.81 20.23
N SER A 255 23.01 -6.25 21.41
CA SER A 255 21.90 -6.69 22.25
C SER A 255 20.59 -6.01 21.86
N PHE A 256 19.49 -6.75 21.97
CA PHE A 256 18.13 -6.28 21.74
C PHE A 256 17.19 -6.79 22.84
N ARG A 257 15.94 -6.32 22.87
CA ARG A 257 14.93 -6.71 23.84
C ARG A 257 14.04 -7.84 23.33
N VAL A 258 13.73 -8.77 24.22
CA VAL A 258 12.69 -9.77 24.08
C VAL A 258 11.59 -9.45 25.09
N ILE A 259 10.38 -9.25 24.57
CA ILE A 259 9.21 -8.92 25.39
C ILE A 259 8.17 -10.03 25.20
N ARG A 260 7.69 -10.62 26.29
CA ARG A 260 6.56 -11.54 26.29
C ARG A 260 5.32 -10.78 26.74
N PHE A 261 4.32 -10.74 25.87
CA PHE A 261 3.04 -10.08 26.07
C PHE A 261 1.94 -11.13 26.05
N TYR A 262 1.01 -11.06 26.99
CA TYR A 262 -0.19 -11.88 27.02
C TYR A 262 -1.38 -11.04 26.56
N ASP A 263 -2.05 -11.51 25.53
CA ASP A 263 -3.26 -10.89 25.02
C ASP A 263 -4.48 -11.53 25.68
N GLU A 264 -5.19 -10.75 26.50
CA GLU A 264 -6.40 -11.17 27.20
C GLU A 264 -7.57 -11.37 26.22
N GLU A 265 -7.58 -10.67 25.07
CA GLU A 265 -8.68 -10.77 24.09
C GLU A 265 -8.64 -12.10 23.34
N ASP A 266 -7.46 -12.48 22.84
CA ASP A 266 -7.27 -13.70 22.03
C ASP A 266 -6.83 -14.92 22.86
N ASP A 267 -6.65 -14.76 24.18
CA ASP A 267 -6.06 -15.75 25.11
C ASP A 267 -4.74 -16.35 24.57
N ARG A 268 -3.83 -15.46 24.16
CA ARG A 268 -2.58 -15.84 23.45
C ARG A 268 -1.36 -15.10 23.93
N GLU A 269 -0.25 -15.82 23.99
CA GLU A 269 1.06 -15.24 24.26
C GLU A 269 1.79 -14.84 22.96
N PHE A 270 2.35 -13.63 22.97
CA PHE A 270 3.20 -13.09 21.93
C PHE A 270 4.59 -12.82 22.48
N THR A 271 5.61 -13.14 21.69
CA THR A 271 6.99 -12.76 21.98
C THR A 271 7.46 -11.78 20.91
N PHE A 272 7.85 -10.57 21.30
CA PHE A 272 8.32 -9.51 20.42
C PHE A 272 9.82 -9.30 20.58
N LEU A 273 10.49 -9.00 19.48
CA LEU A 273 11.90 -8.64 19.38
C LEU A 273 11.99 -7.17 18.98
N THR A 274 12.79 -6.38 19.70
CA THR A 274 13.00 -4.98 19.35
C THR A 274 14.36 -4.45 19.80
N ASN A 275 14.99 -3.60 18.99
CA ASN A 275 16.16 -2.81 19.40
C ASN A 275 15.78 -1.49 20.10
N ALA A 276 14.50 -1.12 20.16
CA ALA A 276 14.04 0.10 20.84
C ALA A 276 14.10 -0.09 22.37
N LYS A 277 15.19 0.34 22.99
CA LYS A 277 15.41 0.19 24.43
C LYS A 277 14.74 1.28 25.26
N HIS A 278 14.40 2.41 24.64
CA HIS A 278 13.85 3.61 25.27
C HIS A 278 12.33 3.57 25.47
N ILE A 279 11.58 2.85 24.62
CA ILE A 279 10.12 2.76 24.73
C ILE A 279 9.64 1.71 25.73
N SER A 280 8.43 1.85 26.26
CA SER A 280 7.88 0.89 27.21
C SER A 280 7.56 -0.46 26.54
N ALA A 281 7.46 -1.54 27.32
CA ALA A 281 7.09 -2.85 26.77
C ALA A 281 5.64 -2.85 26.23
N LEU A 282 4.76 -2.04 26.82
CA LEU A 282 3.39 -1.86 26.36
C LEU A 282 3.33 -1.12 25.01
N ASP A 283 4.19 -0.11 24.82
CA ASP A 283 4.30 0.61 23.55
C ASP A 283 4.76 -0.30 22.41
N VAL A 284 5.66 -1.24 22.69
CA VAL A 284 6.09 -2.26 21.71
C VAL A 284 4.91 -3.14 21.30
N ALA A 285 4.10 -3.59 22.26
CA ALA A 285 2.89 -4.37 21.98
C ALA A 285 1.86 -3.55 21.18
N ASN A 286 1.65 -2.29 21.54
CA ASN A 286 0.77 -1.37 20.84
C ASN A 286 1.25 -1.09 19.40
N LEU A 287 2.54 -0.86 19.19
CA LEU A 287 3.14 -0.73 17.86
C LEU A 287 2.86 -1.97 17.01
N TYR A 288 3.06 -3.16 17.59
CA TYR A 288 2.78 -4.41 16.89
C TYR A 288 1.29 -4.59 16.58
N LYS A 289 0.37 -4.21 17.49
CA LYS A 289 -1.09 -4.20 17.24
C LYS A 289 -1.45 -3.34 16.02
N LYS A 290 -0.77 -2.20 15.84
CA LYS A 290 -0.99 -1.33 14.67
C LYS A 290 -0.44 -1.89 13.36
N ARG A 291 0.25 -3.03 13.36
CA ARG A 291 0.61 -3.76 12.13
C ARG A 291 -0.65 -4.11 11.31
N TRP A 292 -1.75 -4.46 11.98
CA TRP A 292 -3.02 -4.85 11.33
C TRP A 292 -3.53 -3.84 10.29
N PHE A 293 -3.15 -2.56 10.40
CA PHE A 293 -3.52 -1.54 9.41
C PHE A 293 -3.05 -1.87 7.98
N VAL A 294 -1.88 -2.52 7.81
CA VAL A 294 -1.43 -2.93 6.47
C VAL A 294 -2.31 -4.04 5.89
N GLU A 295 -2.83 -4.92 6.74
CA GLU A 295 -3.74 -6.00 6.34
C GLU A 295 -5.11 -5.45 5.94
N LEU A 296 -5.64 -4.49 6.71
CA LEU A 296 -6.84 -3.74 6.35
C LEU A 296 -6.65 -3.00 5.03
N PHE A 297 -5.50 -2.38 4.81
CA PHE A 297 -5.15 -1.77 3.53
C PHE A 297 -5.17 -2.79 2.39
N PHE A 298 -4.59 -3.98 2.57
CA PHE A 298 -4.66 -5.02 1.55
C PHE A 298 -6.08 -5.51 1.29
N LYS A 299 -6.89 -5.68 2.34
CA LYS A 299 -8.31 -6.04 2.23
C LYS A 299 -9.04 -4.99 1.39
N TRP A 300 -8.88 -3.72 1.74
CA TRP A 300 -9.47 -2.59 1.04
C TRP A 300 -9.04 -2.53 -0.43
N LEU A 301 -7.73 -2.64 -0.70
CA LEU A 301 -7.18 -2.57 -2.05
C LEU A 301 -7.71 -3.71 -2.92
N LYS A 302 -7.83 -4.92 -2.35
CA LYS A 302 -8.40 -6.10 -3.00
C LYS A 302 -9.92 -6.04 -3.21
N GLN A 303 -10.65 -5.29 -2.40
CA GLN A 303 -12.11 -5.21 -2.46
C GLN A 303 -12.57 -4.09 -3.40
N HIS A 304 -11.92 -2.93 -3.34
CA HIS A 304 -12.40 -1.73 -4.00
C HIS A 304 -11.59 -1.34 -5.24
N LEU A 305 -10.38 -1.87 -5.41
CA LEU A 305 -9.59 -1.66 -6.61
C LEU A 305 -9.41 -2.98 -7.39
N LYS A 306 -9.25 -2.83 -8.69
CA LYS A 306 -9.10 -3.93 -9.63
C LYS A 306 -7.66 -4.38 -9.67
N ILE A 307 -7.28 -5.14 -8.64
CA ILE A 307 -5.99 -5.86 -8.58
C ILE A 307 -6.15 -7.39 -8.56
N LYS A 308 -7.39 -7.89 -8.43
CA LYS A 308 -7.69 -9.34 -8.50
C LYS A 308 -7.84 -9.85 -9.93
N ARG A 309 -8.15 -8.96 -10.88
CA ARG A 309 -8.30 -9.25 -12.30
C ARG A 309 -7.51 -8.22 -13.09
N PHE A 310 -6.55 -8.70 -13.89
CA PHE A 310 -5.68 -7.84 -14.67
C PHE A 310 -6.21 -7.64 -16.09
N TRP A 311 -6.08 -6.43 -16.62
CA TRP A 311 -6.47 -6.02 -17.97
C TRP A 311 -5.35 -6.26 -19.00
N GLY A 312 -4.33 -7.03 -18.61
CA GLY A 312 -3.28 -7.56 -19.46
C GLY A 312 -2.61 -8.75 -18.77
N THR A 313 -1.90 -9.56 -19.56
CA THR A 313 -1.32 -10.82 -19.09
C THR A 313 0.19 -10.77 -18.90
N THR A 314 0.86 -9.73 -19.40
CA THR A 314 2.30 -9.55 -19.24
C THR A 314 2.67 -8.97 -17.87
N GLU A 315 3.91 -9.20 -17.43
CA GLU A 315 4.42 -8.61 -16.19
C GLU A 315 4.29 -7.09 -16.19
N ASN A 316 4.61 -6.47 -17.32
CA ASN A 316 4.50 -5.04 -17.52
C ASN A 316 3.06 -4.53 -17.30
N ALA A 317 2.06 -5.19 -17.89
CA ALA A 317 0.66 -4.80 -17.73
C ALA A 317 0.18 -4.93 -16.28
N VAL A 318 0.60 -5.99 -15.59
CA VAL A 318 0.29 -6.21 -14.17
C VAL A 318 0.91 -5.12 -13.31
N ARG A 319 2.19 -4.78 -13.52
CA ARG A 319 2.88 -3.70 -12.79
C ARG A 319 2.25 -2.34 -13.03
N ILE A 320 1.90 -2.01 -14.28
CA ILE A 320 1.17 -0.77 -14.60
C ILE A 320 -0.15 -0.72 -13.83
N GLN A 321 -0.94 -1.79 -13.86
CA GLN A 321 -2.26 -1.79 -13.21
C GLN A 321 -2.17 -1.67 -11.69
N ILE A 322 -1.18 -2.32 -11.04
CA ILE A 322 -0.92 -2.16 -9.61
C ILE A 322 -0.51 -0.71 -9.31
N SER A 323 0.39 -0.14 -10.11
CA SER A 323 0.84 1.25 -9.94
C SER A 323 -0.33 2.23 -10.07
N VAL A 324 -1.19 2.05 -11.08
CA VAL A 324 -2.39 2.88 -11.26
C VAL A 324 -3.40 2.69 -10.13
N ALA A 325 -3.56 1.48 -9.59
CA ALA A 325 -4.41 1.26 -8.42
C ALA A 325 -3.90 2.07 -7.21
N ILE A 326 -2.58 2.06 -6.96
CA ILE A 326 -1.96 2.84 -5.87
C ILE A 326 -2.12 4.35 -6.13
N ILE A 327 -1.89 4.83 -7.36
CA ILE A 327 -2.12 6.23 -7.75
C ILE A 327 -3.56 6.64 -7.47
N THR A 328 -4.54 5.81 -7.87
CA THR A 328 -5.96 6.08 -7.63
C THR A 328 -6.27 6.17 -6.13
N TYR A 329 -5.72 5.26 -5.31
CA TYR A 329 -5.89 5.31 -3.87
C TYR A 329 -5.30 6.60 -3.26
N CYS A 330 -4.05 6.93 -3.59
CA CYS A 330 -3.39 8.14 -3.12
C CYS A 330 -4.14 9.40 -3.58
N LEU A 331 -4.66 9.43 -4.81
CA LEU A 331 -5.48 10.53 -5.30
C LEU A 331 -6.74 10.73 -4.45
N VAL A 332 -7.50 9.66 -4.18
CA VAL A 332 -8.71 9.74 -3.35
C VAL A 332 -8.35 10.22 -1.93
N ALA A 333 -7.24 9.76 -1.38
CA ALA A 333 -6.78 10.20 -0.06
C ALA A 333 -6.35 11.68 -0.04
N ILE A 334 -5.69 12.17 -1.09
CA ILE A 334 -5.34 13.59 -1.25
C ILE A 334 -6.61 14.44 -1.36
N VAL A 335 -7.57 14.05 -2.22
CA VAL A 335 -8.84 14.76 -2.38
C VAL A 335 -9.60 14.82 -1.06
N GLN A 336 -9.67 13.71 -0.33
CA GLN A 336 -10.29 13.65 0.99
C GLN A 336 -9.66 14.64 1.98
N TYR A 337 -8.32 14.75 1.99
CA TYR A 337 -7.59 15.65 2.86
C TYR A 337 -7.73 17.12 2.45
N ASP A 338 -7.45 17.44 1.18
CA ASP A 338 -7.46 18.82 0.65
C ASP A 338 -8.86 19.44 0.74
N MET A 339 -9.90 18.63 0.63
CA MET A 339 -11.30 19.07 0.75
C MET A 339 -11.85 18.95 2.18
N GLN A 340 -11.05 18.49 3.15
CA GLN A 340 -11.45 18.29 4.55
C GLN A 340 -12.75 17.48 4.71
N LEU A 341 -12.85 16.37 3.96
CA LEU A 341 -14.06 15.55 3.96
C LEU A 341 -14.15 14.73 5.26
N ASN A 342 -15.25 14.90 6.00
CA ASN A 342 -15.60 14.09 7.18
C ASN A 342 -16.20 12.72 6.77
N ARG A 343 -15.53 12.03 5.85
CA ARG A 343 -15.91 10.72 5.29
C ARG A 343 -14.72 9.79 5.26
N SER A 344 -14.98 8.49 5.32
CA SER A 344 -13.93 7.50 5.09
C SER A 344 -13.47 7.53 3.62
N THR A 345 -12.23 7.11 3.35
CA THR A 345 -11.70 6.98 1.98
C THR A 345 -12.58 6.06 1.11
N TYR A 346 -13.24 5.09 1.75
CA TYR A 346 -14.19 4.19 1.11
C TYR A 346 -15.45 4.91 0.61
N GLU A 347 -16.14 5.66 1.47
CA GLU A 347 -17.36 6.38 1.08
C GLU A 347 -17.06 7.40 -0.03
N VAL A 348 -15.93 8.08 0.06
CA VAL A 348 -15.45 8.98 -1.00
C VAL A 348 -15.32 8.21 -2.31
N LEU A 349 -14.63 7.05 -2.31
CA LEU A 349 -14.48 6.21 -3.49
C LEU A 349 -15.84 5.72 -4.04
N GLN A 350 -16.77 5.31 -3.19
CA GLN A 350 -18.09 4.85 -3.62
C GLN A 350 -18.88 5.94 -4.34
N ILE A 351 -18.92 7.13 -3.76
CA ILE A 351 -19.61 8.28 -4.36
C ILE A 351 -18.95 8.64 -5.69
N LEU A 352 -17.61 8.68 -5.73
CA LEU A 352 -16.88 8.93 -6.97
C LEU A 352 -17.20 7.87 -8.03
N SER A 353 -17.28 6.59 -7.67
CA SER A 353 -17.49 5.49 -8.63
C SER A 353 -18.79 5.60 -9.43
N ILE A 354 -19.81 6.21 -8.86
CA ILE A 354 -21.13 6.39 -9.49
C ILE A 354 -21.19 7.73 -10.24
N SER A 355 -20.51 8.76 -9.72
CA SER A 355 -20.64 10.14 -10.21
C SER A 355 -19.54 10.62 -11.14
N LEU A 356 -18.61 9.76 -11.60
CA LEU A 356 -17.46 10.17 -12.43
C LEU A 356 -17.84 11.03 -13.66
N THR A 357 -19.01 10.79 -14.25
CA THR A 357 -19.48 11.48 -15.46
C THR A 357 -20.57 12.53 -15.20
N ASP A 358 -20.81 12.86 -13.93
CA ASP A 358 -21.66 13.96 -13.51
C ASP A 358 -20.87 15.28 -13.54
N LYS A 359 -21.57 16.41 -13.67
CA LYS A 359 -20.97 17.75 -13.65
C LYS A 359 -21.04 18.45 -12.28
N THR A 360 -21.48 17.72 -11.25
CA THR A 360 -21.58 18.26 -9.89
C THR A 360 -20.19 18.65 -9.39
N PRO A 361 -19.99 19.85 -8.83
CA PRO A 361 -18.74 20.22 -8.16
C PRO A 361 -18.41 19.23 -7.05
N LEU A 362 -17.13 18.87 -6.89
CA LEU A 362 -16.72 17.91 -5.86
C LEU A 362 -17.20 18.31 -4.45
N GLN A 363 -17.17 19.60 -4.11
CA GLN A 363 -17.63 20.10 -2.80
C GLN A 363 -19.12 19.79 -2.57
N GLU A 364 -19.98 20.08 -3.55
CA GLU A 364 -21.41 19.80 -3.47
C GLU A 364 -21.71 18.30 -3.44
N LEU A 365 -20.92 17.51 -4.17
CA LEU A 365 -21.05 16.06 -4.22
C LEU A 365 -20.86 15.43 -2.83
N PHE A 366 -19.94 15.98 -2.03
CA PHE A 366 -19.65 15.45 -0.69
C PHE A 366 -20.42 16.13 0.45
N ASN A 367 -21.09 17.27 0.22
CA ASN A 367 -21.85 18.00 1.23
C ASN A 367 -23.22 17.39 1.58
N LYS A 368 -23.78 16.50 0.74
CA LYS A 368 -25.09 15.84 1.02
C LYS A 368 -24.97 14.90 2.23
N THR A 369 -26.05 14.69 2.98
CA THR A 369 -26.08 13.97 4.29
C THR A 369 -25.19 12.73 4.39
N ASN A 370 -24.35 12.67 5.43
CA ASN A 370 -23.68 11.45 5.89
C ASN A 370 -24.72 10.46 6.42
N PHE A 371 -24.99 9.40 5.67
CA PHE A 371 -25.63 8.22 6.25
C PHE A 371 -24.53 7.46 6.99
N ASN A 372 -24.37 7.72 8.29
CA ASN A 372 -23.43 7.00 9.17
C ASN A 372 -23.80 5.50 9.36
N ASP A 373 -24.45 4.85 8.39
CA ASP A 373 -24.75 3.42 8.39
C ASP A 373 -23.62 2.62 7.72
N VAL A 374 -22.40 2.82 8.20
CA VAL A 374 -21.29 1.95 7.83
C VAL A 374 -21.38 0.71 8.73
N LYS A 375 -22.02 -0.35 8.22
CA LYS A 375 -21.95 -1.70 8.82
C LYS A 375 -20.54 -2.31 8.83
N GLU A 376 -19.54 -1.64 8.27
CA GLU A 376 -18.13 -1.83 8.60
C GLU A 376 -17.66 -0.62 9.40
N GLN A 377 -17.96 -0.62 10.68
CA GLN A 377 -17.34 0.23 11.67
C GLN A 377 -15.81 0.26 11.46
N PHE A 378 -15.28 1.35 10.90
CA PHE A 378 -13.95 1.86 11.25
C PHE A 378 -13.99 2.40 12.68
N ASN A 379 -14.50 1.58 13.60
CA ASN A 379 -14.52 1.84 15.02
C ASN A 379 -13.17 1.32 15.54
N PRO A 380 -12.33 2.13 16.19
CA PRO A 380 -11.08 1.68 16.80
C PRO A 380 -11.26 0.67 17.95
N LEU A 381 -12.49 0.21 18.17
CA LEU A 381 -12.97 -0.56 19.31
C LEU A 381 -14.02 -1.56 18.80
N ILE A 382 -13.59 -2.77 18.44
CA ILE A 382 -14.24 -4.11 18.62
C ILE A 382 -13.29 -5.19 18.02
N PRO A 383 -13.19 -6.38 18.63
CA PRO A 383 -11.93 -7.03 19.05
C PRO A 383 -11.43 -8.16 18.14
N GLY A 384 -10.19 -8.60 18.39
CA GLY A 384 -9.46 -9.64 17.66
C GLY A 384 -8.12 -9.09 17.18
N LEU A 385 -7.08 -9.26 18.00
CA LEU A 385 -5.82 -8.52 17.88
C LEU A 385 -4.89 -9.15 16.82
N PHE A 386 -5.17 -10.39 16.38
CA PHE A 386 -4.29 -11.17 15.49
C PHE A 386 -5.01 -12.27 14.66
N ASP A 387 -5.96 -11.92 13.80
CA ASP A 387 -6.50 -12.88 12.81
C ASP A 387 -5.52 -13.22 11.68
#